data_AF-A0A6I1JFG7-F1
#
_entry.id   AF-A0A6I1JFG7-F1
#
_cell.length_a   1.000
_cell.length_b   1.000
_cell.length_c   1.000
_cell.angle_alpha   90.00
_cell.angle_beta   90.00
_cell.angle_gamma   90.00
#
_symmetry.space_group_name_H-M   'P 1'
#
loop_
_entity.id
_entity.type
_entity.pdbx_description
1 polymer ?
#
loop_
_entity_poly.entity_id
_entity_poly.type
_entity_poly.pdbx_seq_one_letter_code
_entity_poly.pdbx_strand_id
1 'polypeptide(L)'
;NATNERTVIASYLPRTAVSHTATLVFPRIASEQVPCLLANLNSLALDFCARQLIGGTHLTLSLIRQLPVFAPTFYTRQSLTFVKERVLELTYTSGSLAPLAHELGYDAPPFAWDEDRRAQLWADLDAFYARAYELDRDELRYILDPADVRGPDYPSETFRVLKEKEIRQFGEYRTRRLVLEAWDRMEADGTFVNLGLGAGQIAGGAPTIQPVAAYLPDQAWIRAAQQPNDAGAALTAILKAVNGPTPSRTVRLAAAMVLEPHLLTSLLPEAQAREWRRLVGQEAEPRTGNVVGFAARTNQGWGTAVSNHRGNGRLIENLAAGTWARGPGLDAFDTVGWPDGRAGFVLEALAALDLDATVTAMPDEVRGWITHAAAA
;
A
#
# COMPACT_ATOMS: atom_id res chain seq x y z
N ASN A 1 -21.83 18.19 4.31
CA ASN A 1 -21.90 17.25 5.44
C ASN A 1 -21.60 18.00 6.74
N ALA A 2 -22.53 18.87 7.19
CA ALA A 2 -22.20 19.92 8.17
C ALA A 2 -22.27 19.47 9.65
N THR A 3 -22.89 18.33 9.93
CA THR A 3 -23.16 17.83 11.29
C THR A 3 -22.45 16.51 11.61
N ASN A 4 -21.76 15.89 10.64
CA ASN A 4 -21.12 14.60 10.86
C ASN A 4 -19.74 14.77 11.49
N GLU A 5 -19.49 14.00 12.55
CA GLU A 5 -18.19 13.93 13.23
C GLU A 5 -17.12 13.29 12.32
N ARG A 6 -17.53 12.32 11.50
CA ARG A 6 -16.68 11.51 10.61
C ARG A 6 -17.18 11.53 9.18
N THR A 7 -16.23 11.40 8.26
CA THR A 7 -16.49 11.36 6.82
C THR A 7 -16.72 9.93 6.34
N VAL A 8 -15.88 9.00 6.77
CA VAL A 8 -15.97 7.57 6.50
C VAL A 8 -16.40 6.87 7.78
N ILE A 9 -17.49 6.11 7.69
CA ILE A 9 -17.97 5.25 8.75
C ILE A 9 -18.22 3.89 8.13
N ALA A 10 -17.44 2.89 8.52
CA ALA A 10 -17.59 1.52 8.07
C ALA A 10 -18.04 0.63 9.24
N SER A 11 -18.89 -0.35 8.96
CA SER A 11 -19.41 -1.27 9.97
C SER A 11 -19.69 -2.65 9.38
N TYR A 12 -19.72 -3.67 10.24
CA TYR A 12 -20.33 -4.94 9.88
C TYR A 12 -21.84 -4.78 9.75
N LEU A 13 -22.39 -5.41 8.72
CA LEU A 13 -23.83 -5.42 8.46
C LEU A 13 -24.31 -6.87 8.41
N PRO A 14 -25.41 -7.24 9.10
CA PRO A 14 -26.06 -8.52 8.84
C PRO A 14 -26.56 -8.55 7.38
N ARG A 15 -26.86 -9.75 6.87
CA ARG A 15 -27.38 -9.91 5.52
C ARG A 15 -28.78 -9.28 5.40
N THR A 16 -28.83 -8.03 4.96
CA THR A 16 -30.05 -7.23 4.80
C THR A 16 -29.98 -6.31 3.58
N ALA A 17 -31.12 -5.76 3.17
CA ALA A 17 -31.19 -4.78 2.09
C ALA A 17 -30.76 -3.39 2.59
N VAL A 18 -30.02 -2.66 1.75
CA VAL A 18 -29.59 -1.28 2.03
C VAL A 18 -29.84 -0.39 0.81
N SER A 19 -29.96 0.91 1.05
CA SER A 19 -30.02 1.92 -0.02
C SER A 19 -28.64 2.13 -0.66
N HIS A 20 -28.62 2.68 -1.88
CA HIS A 20 -27.41 2.98 -2.64
C HIS A 20 -26.40 3.92 -1.94
N THR A 21 -26.83 4.67 -0.92
CA THR A 21 -25.97 5.54 -0.11
C THR A 21 -25.16 4.77 0.94
N ALA A 22 -25.57 3.57 1.30
CA ALA A 22 -24.82 2.65 2.15
C ALA A 22 -24.04 1.68 1.26
N THR A 23 -22.80 2.07 0.92
CA THR A 23 -21.97 1.25 0.02
C THR A 23 -21.59 -0.07 0.68
N LEU A 24 -21.92 -1.17 0.01
CA LEU A 24 -21.53 -2.51 0.43
C LEU A 24 -20.14 -2.86 -0.09
N VAL A 25 -19.28 -3.35 0.80
CA VAL A 25 -17.95 -3.85 0.49
C VAL A 25 -17.92 -5.35 0.76
N PHE A 26 -17.61 -6.15 -0.26
CA PHE A 26 -17.48 -7.61 -0.16
C PHE A 26 -16.02 -8.00 -0.38
N PRO A 27 -15.17 -7.94 0.65
CA PRO A 27 -13.75 -8.20 0.50
C PRO A 27 -13.50 -9.69 0.20
N ARG A 28 -12.62 -9.98 -0.75
CA ARG A 28 -12.19 -11.34 -1.10
C ARG A 28 -10.85 -11.67 -0.42
N ILE A 29 -10.84 -11.60 0.90
CA ILE A 29 -9.66 -11.81 1.76
C ILE A 29 -10.01 -12.79 2.86
N ALA A 30 -9.00 -13.30 3.59
CA ALA A 30 -9.25 -14.16 4.74
C ALA A 30 -10.06 -13.41 5.81
N SER A 31 -11.02 -14.09 6.45
CA SER A 31 -11.94 -13.46 7.41
C SER A 31 -11.19 -12.78 8.57
N GLU A 32 -10.05 -13.34 9.00
CA GLU A 32 -9.17 -12.77 10.02
C GLU A 32 -8.55 -11.41 9.62
N GLN A 33 -8.50 -11.07 8.33
CA GLN A 33 -7.97 -9.81 7.81
C GLN A 33 -9.05 -8.74 7.64
N VAL A 34 -10.33 -9.10 7.64
CA VAL A 34 -11.46 -8.15 7.52
C VAL A 34 -11.45 -7.09 8.64
N PRO A 35 -11.15 -7.41 9.91
CA PRO A 35 -10.98 -6.41 10.96
C PRO A 35 -9.98 -5.30 10.61
N CYS A 36 -8.89 -5.65 9.90
CA CYS A 36 -7.88 -4.68 9.49
C CYS A 36 -8.43 -3.71 8.42
N LEU A 37 -9.22 -4.20 7.47
CA LEU A 37 -9.92 -3.33 6.52
C LEU A 37 -10.91 -2.40 7.25
N LEU A 38 -11.68 -2.94 8.19
CA LEU A 38 -12.68 -2.19 8.94
C LEU A 38 -12.04 -1.09 9.80
N ALA A 39 -10.96 -1.41 10.52
CA ALA A 39 -10.24 -0.45 11.34
C ALA A 39 -9.60 0.65 10.49
N ASN A 40 -8.98 0.28 9.36
CA ASN A 40 -8.35 1.25 8.49
C ASN A 40 -9.35 2.28 7.94
N LEU A 41 -10.51 1.81 7.44
CA LEU A 41 -11.59 2.66 6.95
C LEU A 41 -12.17 3.59 8.02
N ASN A 42 -12.04 3.24 9.30
CA ASN A 42 -12.48 4.06 10.41
C ASN A 42 -11.32 4.81 11.11
N SER A 43 -10.11 4.82 10.56
CA SER A 43 -8.98 5.59 11.13
C SER A 43 -9.12 7.09 10.84
N LEU A 44 -8.67 7.94 11.76
CA LEU A 44 -8.69 9.39 11.61
C LEU A 44 -7.76 9.85 10.48
N ALA A 45 -6.63 9.18 10.28
CA ALA A 45 -5.72 9.46 9.17
C ALA A 45 -6.39 9.24 7.81
N LEU A 46 -7.09 8.11 7.63
CA LEU A 46 -7.86 7.87 6.40
C LEU A 46 -9.03 8.84 6.26
N ASP A 47 -9.74 9.16 7.34
CA ASP A 47 -10.84 10.14 7.32
C ASP A 47 -10.36 11.53 6.89
N PHE A 48 -9.17 11.94 7.34
CA PHE A 48 -8.52 13.17 6.90
C PHE A 48 -8.30 13.18 5.39
N CYS A 49 -7.73 12.10 4.82
CA CYS A 49 -7.58 11.98 3.37
C CYS A 49 -8.93 12.00 2.64
N ALA A 50 -9.92 11.27 3.14
CA ALA A 50 -11.25 11.21 2.55
C ALA A 50 -11.93 12.58 2.50
N ARG A 51 -11.75 13.43 3.52
CA ARG A 51 -12.27 14.81 3.56
C ARG A 51 -11.75 15.67 2.41
N GLN A 52 -10.50 15.48 2.00
CA GLN A 52 -9.91 16.22 0.89
C GLN A 52 -10.45 15.76 -0.47
N LEU A 53 -10.93 14.53 -0.56
CA LEU A 53 -11.43 13.93 -1.79
C LEU A 53 -12.93 14.16 -2.01
N ILE A 54 -13.71 14.40 -0.95
CA ILE A 54 -15.15 14.59 -1.06
C ILE A 54 -15.49 16.04 -1.44
N GLY A 55 -16.04 16.21 -2.64
CA GLY A 55 -16.70 17.46 -3.05
C GLY A 55 -18.21 17.55 -2.72
N GLY A 56 -18.82 16.47 -2.24
CA GLY A 56 -20.28 16.34 -2.04
C GLY A 56 -20.72 16.03 -0.60
N THR A 57 -21.95 15.53 -0.42
CA THR A 57 -22.51 15.20 0.91
C THR A 57 -22.41 13.72 1.28
N HIS A 58 -22.02 12.86 0.34
CA HIS A 58 -21.94 11.41 0.52
C HIS A 58 -20.69 10.83 -0.14
N LEU A 59 -20.20 9.70 0.39
CA LEU A 59 -19.16 8.90 -0.22
C LEU A 59 -19.72 8.16 -1.44
N THR A 60 -19.20 8.45 -2.63
CA THR A 60 -19.54 7.71 -3.84
C THR A 60 -18.71 6.42 -3.93
N LEU A 61 -19.23 5.43 -4.65
CA LEU A 61 -18.51 4.17 -4.90
C LEU A 61 -17.13 4.42 -5.55
N SER A 62 -17.06 5.39 -6.46
CA SER A 62 -15.81 5.77 -7.13
C SER A 62 -14.78 6.35 -6.16
N LEU A 63 -15.20 7.06 -5.13
CA LEU A 63 -14.29 7.62 -4.12
C LEU A 63 -13.82 6.56 -3.14
N ILE A 64 -14.69 5.62 -2.75
CA ILE A 64 -14.31 4.48 -1.89
C ILE A 64 -13.17 3.67 -2.53
N ARG A 65 -13.17 3.52 -3.87
CA ARG A 65 -12.11 2.85 -4.62
C ARG A 65 -10.77 3.61 -4.67
N GLN A 66 -10.76 4.88 -4.27
CA GLN A 66 -9.57 5.74 -4.25
C GLN A 66 -9.04 5.99 -2.83
N LEU A 67 -9.72 5.49 -1.80
CA LEU A 67 -9.26 5.65 -0.43
C LEU A 67 -7.94 4.91 -0.22
N PRO A 68 -6.97 5.50 0.51
CA PRO A 68 -5.66 4.91 0.70
C PRO A 68 -5.73 3.75 1.70
N VAL A 69 -6.16 2.57 1.26
CA VAL A 69 -6.31 1.39 2.12
C VAL A 69 -5.12 0.45 1.97
N PHE A 70 -4.53 0.01 3.08
CA PHE A 70 -3.44 -0.98 3.07
C PHE A 70 -3.90 -2.34 2.52
N ALA A 71 -3.07 -2.94 1.68
CA ALA A 71 -3.29 -4.28 1.16
C ALA A 71 -3.19 -5.33 2.29
N PRO A 72 -3.83 -6.52 2.15
CA PRO A 72 -3.76 -7.56 3.16
C PRO A 72 -2.33 -8.02 3.48
N THR A 73 -1.41 -7.95 2.51
CA THR A 73 0.01 -8.30 2.63
C THR A 73 0.83 -7.32 3.47
N PHE A 74 0.29 -6.13 3.77
CA PHE A 74 0.93 -5.16 4.66
C PHE A 74 1.01 -5.68 6.11
N TYR A 75 -0.02 -6.41 6.55
CA TYR A 75 -0.14 -6.79 7.95
C TYR A 75 0.73 -8.00 8.24
N THR A 76 1.70 -7.82 9.14
CA THR A 76 2.43 -8.91 9.77
C THR A 76 1.49 -9.68 10.70
N ARG A 77 1.91 -10.86 11.15
CA ARG A 77 1.12 -11.62 12.14
C ARG A 77 0.87 -10.81 13.41
N GLN A 78 1.86 -10.04 13.85
CA GLN A 78 1.79 -9.21 15.05
C GLN A 78 0.81 -8.06 14.88
N SER A 79 0.88 -7.32 13.76
CA SER A 79 -0.04 -6.21 13.50
C SER A 79 -1.46 -6.67 13.21
N LEU A 80 -1.62 -7.79 12.50
CA LEU A 80 -2.93 -8.43 12.31
C LEU A 80 -3.57 -8.77 13.66
N THR A 81 -2.85 -9.45 14.56
CA THR A 81 -3.37 -9.78 15.90
C THR A 81 -3.72 -8.52 16.69
N PHE A 82 -2.83 -7.53 16.72
CA PHE A 82 -3.05 -6.27 17.42
C PHE A 82 -4.35 -5.56 17.00
N VAL A 83 -4.60 -5.47 15.69
CA VAL A 83 -5.79 -4.82 15.14
C VAL A 83 -7.03 -5.70 15.34
N LYS A 84 -6.93 -6.99 15.04
CA LYS A 84 -8.04 -7.95 15.17
C LYS A 84 -8.63 -7.97 16.57
N GLU A 85 -7.80 -8.07 17.60
CA GLU A 85 -8.25 -8.14 18.99
C GLU A 85 -9.02 -6.88 19.41
N ARG A 86 -8.52 -5.69 19.02
CA ARG A 86 -9.17 -4.41 19.34
C ARG A 86 -10.49 -4.24 18.61
N VAL A 87 -10.54 -4.57 17.32
CA VAL A 87 -11.77 -4.52 16.53
C VAL A 87 -12.80 -5.52 17.05
N LEU A 88 -12.37 -6.71 17.45
CA LEU A 88 -13.24 -7.71 18.04
C LEU A 88 -13.88 -7.18 19.34
N GLU A 89 -13.10 -6.61 20.25
CA GLU A 89 -13.62 -5.99 21.49
C GLU A 89 -14.54 -4.80 21.19
N LEU A 90 -14.22 -3.99 20.17
CA LEU A 90 -15.05 -2.86 19.75
C LEU A 90 -16.38 -3.27 19.09
N THR A 91 -16.45 -4.45 18.49
CA THR A 91 -17.62 -4.88 17.68
C THR A 91 -18.47 -5.90 18.40
N TYR A 92 -17.88 -6.93 19.03
CA TYR A 92 -18.61 -8.03 19.64
C TYR A 92 -19.20 -7.68 21.02
N THR A 93 -20.26 -6.89 21.01
CA THR A 93 -20.93 -6.35 22.21
C THR A 93 -22.31 -6.95 22.47
N SER A 94 -22.76 -7.88 21.61
CA SER A 94 -24.05 -8.55 21.71
C SER A 94 -23.98 -9.98 21.17
N GLY A 95 -24.81 -10.87 21.71
CA GLY A 95 -24.91 -12.26 21.25
C GLY A 95 -25.31 -12.41 19.78
N SER A 96 -25.97 -11.40 19.19
CA SER A 96 -26.29 -11.40 17.75
C SER A 96 -25.05 -11.38 16.84
N LEU A 97 -23.91 -10.97 17.37
CA LEU A 97 -22.63 -10.92 16.67
C LEU A 97 -21.75 -12.15 16.95
N ALA A 98 -22.25 -13.16 17.67
CA ALA A 98 -21.50 -14.38 17.97
C ALA A 98 -20.96 -15.11 16.71
N PRO A 99 -21.70 -15.17 15.58
CA PRO A 99 -21.14 -15.76 14.36
C PRO A 99 -19.87 -15.05 13.86
N LEU A 100 -19.84 -13.72 13.93
CA LEU A 100 -18.66 -12.92 13.57
C LEU A 100 -17.49 -13.20 14.53
N ALA A 101 -17.76 -13.26 15.83
CA ALA A 101 -16.74 -13.54 16.83
C ALA A 101 -16.13 -14.94 16.63
N HIS A 102 -16.96 -15.95 16.38
CA HIS A 102 -16.52 -17.32 16.09
C HIS A 102 -15.64 -17.37 14.82
N GLU A 103 -16.04 -16.67 13.76
CA GLU A 103 -15.25 -16.58 12.52
C GLU A 103 -13.88 -15.91 12.73
N LEU A 104 -13.75 -15.03 13.72
CA LEU A 104 -12.48 -14.41 14.12
C LEU A 104 -11.67 -15.25 15.14
N GLY A 105 -12.20 -16.40 15.54
CA GLY A 105 -11.59 -17.35 16.47
C GLY A 105 -11.85 -17.04 17.95
N TYR A 106 -12.99 -16.41 18.28
CA TYR A 106 -13.38 -16.08 19.66
C TYR A 106 -14.71 -16.74 20.06
N ASP A 107 -14.63 -17.62 21.05
CA ASP A 107 -15.75 -18.47 21.51
C ASP A 107 -16.28 -18.10 22.90
N ALA A 108 -15.86 -16.97 23.47
CA ALA A 108 -16.31 -16.48 24.77
C ALA A 108 -17.53 -15.54 24.63
N PRO A 109 -18.21 -15.17 25.73
CA PRO A 109 -19.34 -14.24 25.70
C PRO A 109 -18.98 -12.84 25.15
N PRO A 110 -19.98 -12.05 24.70
CA PRO A 110 -19.76 -10.69 24.23
C PRO A 110 -19.08 -9.81 25.28
N PHE A 111 -18.26 -8.87 24.81
CA PHE A 111 -17.64 -7.87 25.66
C PHE A 111 -18.69 -6.92 26.24
N ALA A 112 -18.52 -6.54 27.51
CA ALA A 112 -19.36 -5.54 28.13
C ALA A 112 -19.16 -4.17 27.47
N TRP A 113 -20.22 -3.38 27.37
CA TRP A 113 -20.12 -2.02 26.85
C TRP A 113 -19.47 -1.11 27.90
N ASP A 114 -18.28 -0.61 27.59
CA ASP A 114 -17.52 0.35 28.40
C ASP A 114 -17.01 1.47 27.50
N GLU A 115 -17.52 2.69 27.67
CA GLU A 115 -17.17 3.83 26.81
C GLU A 115 -15.69 4.22 26.92
N ASP A 116 -15.10 4.14 28.11
CA ASP A 116 -13.72 4.56 28.35
C ASP A 116 -12.73 3.57 27.75
N ARG A 117 -13.00 2.27 27.94
CA ARG A 117 -12.23 1.20 27.29
C ARG A 117 -12.32 1.30 25.78
N ARG A 118 -13.51 1.53 25.23
CA ARG A 118 -13.72 1.71 23.79
C ARG A 118 -12.93 2.89 23.26
N ALA A 119 -12.94 4.05 23.94
CA ALA A 119 -12.17 5.21 23.54
C ALA A 119 -10.66 4.92 23.51
N GLN A 120 -10.14 4.13 24.46
CA GLN A 120 -8.74 3.70 24.44
C GLN A 120 -8.42 2.78 23.26
N LEU A 121 -9.29 1.81 22.96
CA LEU A 121 -9.12 0.90 21.82
C LEU A 121 -9.12 1.65 20.49
N TRP A 122 -10.00 2.64 20.33
CA TRP A 122 -10.01 3.55 19.19
C TRP A 122 -8.69 4.32 19.09
N ALA A 123 -8.23 4.91 20.19
CA ALA A 123 -6.97 5.66 20.22
C ALA A 123 -5.76 4.80 19.85
N ASP A 124 -5.70 3.55 20.31
CA ASP A 124 -4.65 2.60 19.91
C ASP A 124 -4.65 2.31 18.41
N LEU A 125 -5.84 2.14 17.81
CA LEU A 125 -5.99 1.91 16.37
C LEU A 125 -5.60 3.15 15.56
N ASP A 126 -6.01 4.35 16.01
CA ASP A 126 -5.67 5.60 15.34
C ASP A 126 -4.16 5.88 15.39
N ALA A 127 -3.50 5.63 16.54
CA ALA A 127 -2.04 5.74 16.65
C ALA A 127 -1.33 4.72 15.75
N PHE A 128 -1.81 3.46 15.71
CA PHE A 128 -1.32 2.43 14.81
C PHE A 128 -1.40 2.86 13.35
N TYR A 129 -2.57 3.32 12.89
CA TYR A 129 -2.74 3.73 11.49
C TYR A 129 -1.98 4.99 11.15
N ALA A 130 -1.92 5.97 12.06
CA ALA A 130 -1.09 7.16 11.85
C ALA A 130 0.37 6.77 11.58
N ARG A 131 0.93 5.85 12.36
CA ARG A 131 2.29 5.35 12.14
C ARG A 131 2.41 4.53 10.85
N ALA A 132 1.40 3.70 10.55
CA ALA A 132 1.36 2.91 9.31
C ALA A 132 1.33 3.79 8.05
N TYR A 133 0.68 4.97 8.12
CA TYR A 133 0.70 5.99 7.08
C TYR A 133 1.97 6.85 7.09
N GLU A 134 2.98 6.46 7.85
CA GLU A 134 4.28 7.13 7.96
C GLU A 134 4.19 8.56 8.53
N LEU A 135 3.12 8.87 9.25
CA LEU A 135 3.01 10.16 9.91
C LEU A 135 3.99 10.24 11.07
N ASP A 136 4.52 11.43 11.33
CA ASP A 136 5.13 11.75 12.60
C ASP A 136 4.09 12.23 13.63
N ARG A 137 4.56 12.44 14.86
CA ARG A 137 3.71 12.88 15.96
C ARG A 137 3.08 14.27 15.73
N ASP A 138 3.82 15.19 15.12
CA ASP A 138 3.34 16.55 14.85
C ASP A 138 2.37 16.59 13.66
N GLU A 139 2.56 15.72 12.66
CA GLU A 139 1.60 15.50 11.58
C GLU A 139 0.29 14.89 12.11
N LEU A 140 0.37 13.91 13.02
CA LEU A 140 -0.81 13.39 13.71
C LEU A 140 -1.52 14.48 14.51
N ARG A 141 -0.78 15.32 15.24
CA ARG A 141 -1.34 16.49 15.95
C ARG A 141 -2.03 17.45 14.99
N TYR A 142 -1.43 17.72 13.84
CA TYR A 142 -2.02 18.56 12.81
C TYR A 142 -3.33 17.97 12.26
N ILE A 143 -3.38 16.66 12.00
CA ILE A 143 -4.60 15.99 11.57
C ILE A 143 -5.71 16.15 12.62
N LEU A 144 -5.39 15.95 13.90
CA LEU A 144 -6.35 16.05 14.99
C LEU A 144 -6.83 17.50 15.18
N ASP A 145 -5.91 18.46 15.23
CA ASP A 145 -6.15 19.86 15.53
C ASP A 145 -5.06 20.77 14.92
N PRO A 146 -5.25 21.30 13.69
CA PRO A 146 -4.24 22.12 13.02
C PRO A 146 -3.78 23.34 13.82
N ALA A 147 -4.68 23.94 14.61
CA ALA A 147 -4.40 25.11 15.44
C ALA A 147 -3.42 24.81 16.59
N ASP A 148 -3.34 23.56 17.04
CA ASP A 148 -2.39 23.12 18.07
C ASP A 148 -0.92 23.12 17.58
N VAL A 149 -0.73 23.05 16.25
CA VAL A 149 0.60 23.04 15.62
C VAL A 149 0.92 24.40 14.99
N ARG A 150 -0.06 25.02 14.33
CA ARG A 150 0.12 26.25 13.55
C ARG A 150 -0.27 27.53 14.31
N GLY A 151 -0.81 27.40 15.51
CA GLY A 151 -1.30 28.51 16.33
C GLY A 151 -2.81 28.76 16.15
N PRO A 152 -3.40 29.52 17.09
CA PRO A 152 -4.86 29.74 17.16
C PRO A 152 -5.44 30.50 15.96
N ASP A 153 -4.61 31.28 15.26
CA ASP A 153 -5.04 32.05 14.08
C ASP A 153 -5.05 31.22 12.78
N TYR A 154 -4.71 29.92 12.84
CA TYR A 154 -4.71 29.07 11.67
C TYR A 154 -6.15 28.82 11.19
N PRO A 155 -6.47 29.08 9.90
CA PRO A 155 -7.86 29.19 9.46
C PRO A 155 -8.59 27.85 9.25
N SER A 156 -7.91 26.72 9.40
CA SER A 156 -8.43 25.39 9.05
C SER A 156 -8.61 24.50 10.28
N GLU A 157 -9.72 23.75 10.29
CA GLU A 157 -10.03 22.75 11.31
C GLU A 157 -10.42 21.44 10.63
N THR A 158 -9.87 20.33 11.10
CA THR A 158 -10.13 19.01 10.48
C THR A 158 -11.43 18.39 11.01
N PHE A 159 -11.51 18.21 12.34
CA PHE A 159 -12.56 17.47 13.02
C PHE A 159 -13.38 18.38 13.95
N ARG A 160 -13.74 19.59 13.48
CA ARG A 160 -14.42 20.62 14.27
C ARG A 160 -15.62 20.08 15.06
N VAL A 161 -16.54 19.37 14.40
CA VAL A 161 -17.76 18.85 15.04
C VAL A 161 -17.44 17.85 16.16
N LEU A 162 -16.47 16.97 15.95
CA LEU A 162 -16.01 16.02 16.96
C LEU A 162 -15.41 16.77 18.16
N LYS A 163 -14.49 17.71 17.89
CA LYS A 163 -13.85 18.54 18.92
C LYS A 163 -14.87 19.32 19.75
N GLU A 164 -15.81 20.03 19.11
CA GLU A 164 -16.86 20.79 19.79
C GLU A 164 -17.76 19.92 20.67
N LYS A 165 -18.11 18.71 20.18
CA LYS A 165 -18.92 17.75 20.93
C LYS A 165 -18.17 17.23 22.15
N GLU A 166 -16.91 16.83 22.00
CA GLU A 166 -16.12 16.32 23.12
C GLU A 166 -15.82 17.40 24.15
N ILE A 167 -15.53 18.64 23.74
CA ILE A 167 -15.38 19.78 24.66
C ILE A 167 -16.66 19.98 25.47
N ARG A 168 -17.84 19.88 24.84
CA ARG A 168 -19.12 20.00 25.55
C ARG A 168 -19.37 18.86 26.53
N GLN A 169 -19.01 17.63 26.16
CA GLN A 169 -19.32 16.43 26.95
C GLN A 169 -18.30 16.16 28.05
N PHE A 170 -17.01 16.35 27.77
CA PHE A 170 -15.90 15.96 28.63
C PHE A 170 -15.07 17.15 29.13
N GLY A 171 -15.32 18.36 28.63
CA GLY A 171 -14.54 19.55 28.97
C GLY A 171 -13.17 19.62 28.26
N GLU A 172 -12.85 18.63 27.43
CA GLU A 172 -11.59 18.52 26.69
C GLU A 172 -11.79 17.90 25.31
N TYR A 173 -10.83 18.08 24.42
CA TYR A 173 -10.76 17.32 23.17
C TYR A 173 -10.17 15.93 23.45
N ARG A 174 -10.99 15.06 24.06
CA ARG A 174 -10.61 13.75 24.62
C ARG A 174 -9.94 12.83 23.61
N THR A 175 -10.45 12.76 22.38
CA THR A 175 -9.87 11.96 21.29
C THR A 175 -8.43 12.39 21.00
N ARG A 176 -8.17 13.70 20.86
CA ARG A 176 -6.81 14.20 20.64
C ARG A 176 -5.87 13.76 21.76
N ARG A 177 -6.29 13.90 23.02
CA ARG A 177 -5.47 13.49 24.17
C ARG A 177 -5.16 11.99 24.13
N LEU A 178 -6.19 11.14 24.01
CA LEU A 178 -6.02 9.69 24.05
C LEU A 178 -5.19 9.15 22.89
N VAL A 179 -5.36 9.68 21.67
CA VAL A 179 -4.58 9.27 20.49
C VAL A 179 -3.11 9.61 20.66
N LEU A 180 -2.80 10.81 21.17
CA LEU A 180 -1.41 11.23 21.42
C LEU A 180 -0.79 10.47 22.61
N GLU A 181 -1.56 10.18 23.66
CA GLU A 181 -1.10 9.31 24.75
C GLU A 181 -0.81 7.88 24.27
N ALA A 182 -1.66 7.34 23.39
CA ALA A 182 -1.45 6.04 22.78
C ALA A 182 -0.19 6.03 21.92
N TRP A 183 0.02 7.07 21.11
CA TRP A 183 1.25 7.27 20.33
C TRP A 183 2.48 7.29 21.23
N ASP A 184 2.50 8.15 22.25
CA ASP A 184 3.63 8.33 23.15
C ASP A 184 3.97 7.04 23.89
N ARG A 185 2.95 6.33 24.36
CA ARG A 185 3.11 5.02 25.00
C ARG A 185 3.70 3.98 24.04
N MET A 186 3.15 3.86 22.83
CA MET A 186 3.58 2.88 21.83
C MET A 186 4.99 3.13 21.27
N GLU A 187 5.41 4.39 21.24
CA GLU A 187 6.80 4.76 20.91
C GLU A 187 7.74 4.43 22.07
N ALA A 188 7.35 4.77 23.31
CA ALA A 188 8.19 4.56 24.50
C ALA A 188 8.39 3.08 24.86
N ASP A 189 7.38 2.24 24.68
CA ASP A 189 7.44 0.80 25.01
C ASP A 189 7.89 -0.08 23.83
N GLY A 190 8.19 0.52 22.67
CA GLY A 190 8.62 -0.20 21.47
C GLY A 190 7.51 -0.97 20.76
N THR A 191 6.23 -0.74 21.10
CA THR A 191 5.09 -1.36 20.42
C THR A 191 5.17 -1.18 18.90
N PHE A 192 5.47 0.03 18.40
CA PHE A 192 5.56 0.24 16.95
C PHE A 192 6.61 -0.67 16.30
N VAL A 193 7.78 -0.83 16.91
CA VAL A 193 8.83 -1.74 16.41
C VAL A 193 8.33 -3.19 16.39
N ASN A 194 7.68 -3.64 17.47
CA ASN A 194 7.13 -5.00 17.56
C ASN A 194 6.03 -5.29 16.54
N LEU A 195 5.30 -4.26 16.12
CA LEU A 195 4.28 -4.35 15.07
C LEU A 195 4.85 -4.23 13.65
N GLY A 196 6.18 -4.03 13.50
CA GLY A 196 6.86 -3.87 12.21
C GLY A 196 6.84 -2.44 11.66
N LEU A 197 6.63 -1.43 12.52
CA LEU A 197 6.48 -0.01 12.19
C LEU A 197 7.56 0.88 12.85
N GLY A 198 8.77 0.34 13.07
CA GLY A 198 9.86 1.07 13.72
C GLY A 198 10.47 2.18 12.86
N ALA A 199 10.97 3.26 13.47
CA ALA A 199 11.54 4.45 12.82
C ALA A 199 12.67 4.16 11.79
N GLY A 200 13.33 3.00 11.85
CA GLY A 200 14.34 2.53 10.88
C GLY A 200 13.89 1.41 9.94
N GLN A 201 12.66 0.92 10.08
CA GLN A 201 11.99 -0.02 9.18
C GLN A 201 10.99 0.68 8.25
N ILE A 202 10.73 1.98 8.47
CA ILE A 202 9.94 2.89 7.62
C ILE A 202 10.75 3.37 6.39
N ALA A 203 11.52 2.45 5.81
CA ALA A 203 11.98 2.51 4.42
C ALA A 203 11.31 1.39 3.58
N GLY A 204 10.25 0.77 4.13
CA GLY A 204 9.29 -0.04 3.39
C GLY A 204 8.19 0.89 2.91
N GLY A 205 8.33 1.34 1.66
CA GLY A 205 7.68 2.54 1.14
C GLY A 205 6.17 2.63 1.35
N ALA A 206 5.70 3.87 1.41
CA ALA A 206 4.37 4.29 1.01
C ALA A 206 3.76 3.26 0.06
N PRO A 207 2.62 2.63 0.41
CA PRO A 207 2.08 1.51 -0.33
C PRO A 207 1.98 1.93 -1.79
N THR A 208 2.78 1.28 -2.63
CA THR A 208 2.53 1.34 -4.07
C THR A 208 1.13 0.78 -4.20
N ILE A 209 0.17 1.64 -4.56
CA ILE A 209 -1.17 1.22 -4.94
C ILE A 209 -0.97 0.37 -6.19
N GLN A 210 -0.69 -0.92 -6.00
CA GLN A 210 -0.88 -1.90 -7.04
C GLN A 210 -2.39 -2.02 -7.17
N PRO A 211 -3.00 -1.57 -8.29
CA PRO A 211 -4.39 -1.86 -8.52
C PRO A 211 -4.50 -3.37 -8.56
N VAL A 212 -5.37 -3.96 -7.73
CA VAL A 212 -5.70 -5.38 -7.82
C VAL A 212 -6.05 -5.64 -9.28
N ALA A 213 -5.21 -6.41 -9.97
CA ALA A 213 -5.21 -6.63 -11.42
C ALA A 213 -6.62 -6.81 -12.00
N ALA A 214 -7.50 -7.50 -11.25
CA ALA A 214 -8.91 -7.75 -11.54
C ALA A 214 -9.80 -6.53 -11.87
N TYR A 215 -9.43 -5.31 -11.47
CA TYR A 215 -10.22 -4.10 -11.74
C TYR A 215 -9.68 -3.23 -12.88
N LEU A 216 -8.50 -3.55 -13.41
CA LEU A 216 -7.93 -2.82 -14.53
C LEU A 216 -8.61 -3.23 -15.83
N PRO A 217 -8.89 -2.29 -16.74
CA PRO A 217 -9.41 -2.63 -18.06
C PRO A 217 -8.41 -3.50 -18.81
N ASP A 218 -8.88 -4.24 -19.81
CA ASP A 218 -8.00 -4.95 -20.72
C ASP A 218 -7.01 -3.96 -21.35
N GLN A 219 -5.77 -4.41 -21.51
CA GLN A 219 -4.67 -3.63 -22.06
C GLN A 219 -4.28 -2.40 -21.22
N ALA A 220 -4.62 -2.35 -19.92
CA ALA A 220 -4.26 -1.25 -19.02
C ALA A 220 -2.75 -0.95 -18.96
N TRP A 221 -1.90 -1.93 -19.26
CA TRP A 221 -0.44 -1.82 -19.29
C TRP A 221 0.13 -1.94 -20.71
N ILE A 222 -0.67 -1.63 -21.72
CA ILE A 222 -0.18 -1.53 -23.09
C ILE A 222 0.82 -0.39 -23.21
N ARG A 223 1.90 -0.67 -23.94
CA ARG A 223 2.85 0.34 -24.36
C ARG A 223 2.52 0.70 -25.80
N ALA A 224 2.20 1.97 -26.08
CA ALA A 224 1.73 2.41 -27.39
C ALA A 224 2.77 2.21 -28.51
N ALA A 225 4.05 2.48 -28.20
CA ALA A 225 5.19 2.18 -29.05
C ALA A 225 6.45 2.11 -28.18
N GLN A 226 7.45 1.35 -28.60
CA GLN A 226 8.75 1.34 -27.93
C GLN A 226 9.44 2.70 -28.08
N GLN A 227 9.91 3.26 -26.97
CA GLN A 227 10.61 4.54 -26.92
C GLN A 227 12.03 4.39 -26.34
N PRO A 228 12.99 5.25 -26.73
CA PRO A 228 14.37 5.18 -26.22
C PRO A 228 14.51 5.30 -24.69
N ASN A 229 13.54 5.94 -24.02
CA ASN A 229 13.53 6.15 -22.56
C ASN A 229 12.75 5.08 -21.77
N ASP A 230 12.16 4.08 -22.43
CA ASP A 230 11.39 3.02 -21.76
C ASP A 230 12.22 2.29 -20.70
N ALA A 231 13.49 2.05 -20.98
CA ALA A 231 14.41 1.39 -20.05
C ALA A 231 14.60 2.19 -18.76
N GLY A 232 14.61 3.52 -18.86
CA GLY A 232 14.69 4.41 -17.69
C GLY A 232 13.39 4.43 -16.89
N ALA A 233 12.24 4.46 -17.56
CA ALA A 233 10.93 4.36 -16.90
C ALA A 233 10.77 3.02 -16.17
N ALA A 234 11.16 1.91 -16.82
CA ALA A 234 11.14 0.57 -16.24
C ALA A 234 12.06 0.47 -15.00
N LEU A 235 13.31 0.96 -15.08
CA LEU A 235 14.22 0.98 -13.94
C LEU A 235 13.64 1.78 -12.77
N THR A 236 13.09 2.96 -13.04
CA THR A 236 12.51 3.84 -12.02
C THR A 236 11.33 3.16 -11.33
N ALA A 237 10.41 2.57 -12.10
CA ALA A 237 9.27 1.82 -11.56
C ALA A 237 9.71 0.62 -10.70
N ILE A 238 10.72 -0.14 -11.15
CA ILE A 238 11.25 -1.27 -10.39
C ILE A 238 11.89 -0.79 -9.07
N LEU A 239 12.69 0.28 -9.09
CA LEU A 239 13.29 0.84 -7.88
C LEU A 239 12.24 1.37 -6.90
N LYS A 240 11.12 1.92 -7.39
CA LYS A 240 9.99 2.32 -6.54
C LYS A 240 9.30 1.11 -5.89
N ALA A 241 9.22 -0.01 -6.60
CA ALA A 241 8.48 -1.19 -6.18
C ALA A 241 9.27 -2.21 -5.33
N VAL A 242 10.62 -2.17 -5.34
CA VAL A 242 11.43 -3.08 -4.51
C VAL A 242 11.40 -2.68 -3.03
N ASN A 243 11.18 -3.67 -2.17
CA ASN A 243 11.17 -3.50 -0.72
C ASN A 243 12.54 -3.87 -0.13
N GLY A 244 13.46 -2.91 -0.12
CA GLY A 244 14.79 -3.05 0.47
C GLY A 244 15.89 -3.52 -0.50
N PRO A 245 17.09 -3.85 0.03
CA PRO A 245 18.23 -4.27 -0.78
C PRO A 245 17.93 -5.52 -1.61
N THR A 246 17.93 -5.36 -2.93
CA THR A 246 17.59 -6.39 -3.91
C THR A 246 18.82 -6.70 -4.76
N PRO A 247 19.15 -7.97 -5.06
CA PRO A 247 20.26 -8.28 -5.96
C PRO A 247 20.13 -7.52 -7.29
N SER A 248 21.20 -6.84 -7.71
CA SER A 248 21.20 -6.05 -8.96
C SER A 248 20.85 -6.88 -10.19
N ARG A 249 21.14 -8.20 -10.14
CA ARG A 249 20.75 -9.17 -11.17
C ARG A 249 19.23 -9.37 -11.24
N THR A 250 18.55 -9.40 -10.09
CA THR A 250 17.08 -9.49 -10.02
C THR A 250 16.43 -8.22 -10.58
N VAL A 251 16.97 -7.04 -10.27
CA VAL A 251 16.49 -5.77 -10.85
C VAL A 251 16.62 -5.76 -12.37
N ARG A 252 17.76 -6.24 -12.90
CA ARG A 252 17.98 -6.38 -14.35
C ARG A 252 17.06 -7.43 -14.97
N LEU A 253 16.86 -8.58 -14.34
CA LEU A 253 15.91 -9.59 -14.82
C LEU A 253 14.49 -9.03 -14.89
N ALA A 254 14.06 -8.32 -13.84
CA ALA A 254 12.76 -7.65 -13.82
C ALA A 254 12.66 -6.63 -14.96
N ALA A 255 13.69 -5.81 -15.19
CA ALA A 255 13.71 -4.84 -16.28
C ALA A 255 13.57 -5.51 -17.65
N ALA A 256 14.24 -6.64 -17.88
CA ALA A 256 14.10 -7.40 -19.11
C ALA A 256 12.66 -7.89 -19.31
N MET A 257 12.01 -8.42 -18.28
CA MET A 257 10.61 -8.88 -18.36
C MET A 257 9.60 -7.74 -18.47
N VAL A 258 9.88 -6.57 -17.90
CA VAL A 258 9.03 -5.37 -18.04
C VAL A 258 9.09 -4.84 -19.48
N LEU A 259 10.29 -4.82 -20.08
CA LEU A 259 10.55 -4.33 -21.43
C LEU A 259 10.17 -5.34 -22.52
N GLU A 260 10.27 -6.63 -22.23
CA GLU A 260 9.94 -7.75 -23.12
C GLU A 260 8.97 -8.73 -22.39
N PRO A 261 7.68 -8.37 -22.25
CA PRO A 261 6.70 -9.09 -21.43
C PRO A 261 6.49 -10.56 -21.73
N HIS A 262 6.65 -10.96 -23.00
CA HIS A 262 6.55 -12.35 -23.44
C HIS A 262 7.55 -13.28 -22.74
N LEU A 263 8.67 -12.76 -22.22
CA LEU A 263 9.67 -13.54 -21.47
C LEU A 263 9.13 -14.07 -20.13
N LEU A 264 8.17 -13.36 -19.52
CA LEU A 264 7.53 -13.79 -18.28
C LEU A 264 6.38 -14.77 -18.55
N THR A 265 5.64 -14.60 -19.65
CA THR A 265 4.39 -15.32 -19.90
C THR A 265 4.51 -16.84 -19.83
N SER A 266 5.59 -17.42 -20.34
CA SER A 266 5.82 -18.87 -20.32
C SER A 266 6.24 -19.43 -18.96
N LEU A 267 6.62 -18.57 -18.03
CA LEU A 267 7.05 -18.93 -16.67
C LEU A 267 5.90 -18.86 -15.66
N LEU A 268 4.78 -18.24 -16.04
CA LEU A 268 3.64 -18.03 -15.16
C LEU A 268 2.69 -19.24 -15.15
N PRO A 269 2.04 -19.55 -14.01
CA PRO A 269 0.87 -20.40 -13.98
C PRO A 269 -0.23 -19.88 -14.91
N GLU A 270 -1.05 -20.77 -15.49
CA GLU A 270 -2.02 -20.43 -16.53
C GLU A 270 -2.96 -19.26 -16.16
N ALA A 271 -3.42 -19.21 -14.90
CA ALA A 271 -4.28 -18.12 -14.43
C ALA A 271 -3.55 -16.77 -14.45
N GLN A 272 -2.31 -16.71 -13.97
CA GLN A 272 -1.49 -15.50 -13.97
C GLN A 272 -1.07 -15.13 -15.41
N ALA A 273 -0.75 -16.10 -16.26
CA ALA A 273 -0.41 -15.87 -17.66
C ALA A 273 -1.59 -15.29 -18.46
N ARG A 274 -2.84 -15.69 -18.16
CA ARG A 274 -4.04 -15.08 -18.74
C ARG A 274 -4.20 -13.63 -18.30
N GLU A 275 -4.04 -13.36 -17.01
CA GLU A 275 -4.16 -11.99 -16.49
C GLU A 275 -3.05 -11.07 -17.01
N TRP A 276 -1.82 -11.55 -17.05
CA TRP A 276 -0.68 -10.83 -17.63
C TRP A 276 -0.93 -10.43 -19.09
N ARG A 277 -1.40 -11.38 -19.91
CA ARG A 277 -1.75 -11.10 -21.32
C ARG A 277 -2.92 -10.15 -21.45
N ARG A 278 -3.94 -10.30 -20.61
CA ARG A 278 -5.10 -9.39 -20.58
C ARG A 278 -4.67 -7.95 -20.34
N LEU A 279 -3.77 -7.72 -19.38
CA LEU A 279 -3.32 -6.38 -19.00
C LEU A 279 -2.27 -5.78 -19.92
N VAL A 280 -1.33 -6.57 -20.43
CA VAL A 280 -0.22 -6.08 -21.26
C VAL A 280 -0.56 -6.05 -22.75
N GLY A 281 -1.45 -6.95 -23.19
CA GLY A 281 -1.82 -7.11 -24.60
C GLY A 281 -0.75 -7.84 -25.41
N GLN A 282 -0.60 -7.44 -26.68
CA GLN A 282 0.17 -8.17 -27.70
C GLN A 282 1.66 -8.39 -27.36
N GLU A 283 2.27 -7.53 -26.53
CA GLU A 283 3.67 -7.70 -26.11
C GLU A 283 3.89 -8.89 -25.16
N ALA A 284 2.83 -9.37 -24.49
CA ALA A 284 2.87 -10.52 -23.60
C ALA A 284 2.49 -11.84 -24.29
N GLU A 285 2.06 -11.82 -25.55
CA GLU A 285 1.79 -13.07 -26.25
C GLU A 285 3.08 -13.89 -26.43
N PRO A 286 3.06 -15.21 -26.16
CA PRO A 286 4.23 -16.06 -26.32
C PRO A 286 4.79 -15.96 -27.75
N ARG A 287 6.11 -15.78 -27.86
CA ARG A 287 6.82 -15.71 -29.14
C ARG A 287 7.82 -16.84 -29.25
N THR A 288 7.99 -17.37 -30.45
CA THR A 288 9.07 -18.29 -30.81
C THR A 288 10.17 -17.50 -31.51
N GLY A 289 11.40 -17.54 -30.98
CA GLY A 289 12.57 -16.87 -31.56
C GLY A 289 13.34 -15.99 -30.59
N ASN A 290 14.50 -15.48 -31.04
CA ASN A 290 15.38 -14.62 -30.25
C ASN A 290 14.84 -13.18 -30.16
N VAL A 291 15.11 -12.50 -29.05
CA VAL A 291 14.84 -11.07 -28.88
C VAL A 291 15.97 -10.24 -29.50
N VAL A 292 16.02 -10.22 -30.83
CA VAL A 292 17.14 -9.60 -31.57
C VAL A 292 17.21 -8.10 -31.31
N GLY A 293 18.40 -7.62 -30.94
CA GLY A 293 18.70 -6.19 -30.76
C GLY A 293 18.13 -5.58 -29.49
N PHE A 294 17.68 -6.42 -28.54
CA PHE A 294 17.25 -6.00 -27.21
C PHE A 294 18.32 -5.14 -26.52
N ALA A 295 19.57 -5.62 -26.48
CA ALA A 295 20.63 -4.92 -25.77
C ALA A 295 20.90 -3.54 -26.42
N ALA A 296 20.95 -3.49 -27.75
CA ALA A 296 21.19 -2.26 -28.49
C ALA A 296 20.11 -1.20 -28.22
N ARG A 297 18.83 -1.59 -28.19
CA ARG A 297 17.71 -0.68 -27.92
C ARG A 297 17.65 -0.24 -26.45
N THR A 298 17.97 -1.14 -25.52
CA THR A 298 17.82 -0.90 -24.08
C THR A 298 18.99 -0.11 -23.48
N ASN A 299 20.22 -0.32 -23.97
CA ASN A 299 21.43 0.17 -23.31
C ASN A 299 21.49 1.69 -23.15
N GLN A 300 21.11 2.47 -24.16
CA GLN A 300 21.23 3.92 -24.11
C GLN A 300 20.35 4.53 -23.00
N GLY A 301 19.06 4.15 -22.97
CA GLY A 301 18.13 4.60 -21.92
C GLY A 301 18.49 4.06 -20.55
N TRP A 302 18.93 2.81 -20.48
CA TRP A 302 19.33 2.15 -19.24
C TRP A 302 20.55 2.81 -18.58
N GLY A 303 21.66 2.94 -19.29
CA GLY A 303 22.90 3.51 -18.75
C GLY A 303 22.71 4.96 -18.27
N THR A 304 21.97 5.75 -19.05
CA THR A 304 21.61 7.13 -18.67
C THR A 304 20.81 7.15 -17.36
N ALA A 305 19.82 6.28 -17.22
CA ALA A 305 18.97 6.21 -16.04
C ALA A 305 19.73 5.70 -14.80
N VAL A 306 20.55 4.65 -14.94
CA VAL A 306 21.39 4.13 -13.85
C VAL A 306 22.34 5.22 -13.36
N SER A 307 23.06 5.89 -14.27
CA SER A 307 23.98 6.99 -13.92
C SER A 307 23.26 8.14 -13.23
N ASN A 308 22.08 8.55 -13.75
CA ASN A 308 21.29 9.62 -13.16
C ASN A 308 20.80 9.26 -11.74
N HIS A 309 20.20 8.08 -11.56
CA HIS A 309 19.67 7.66 -10.27
C HIS A 309 20.76 7.44 -9.24
N ARG A 310 21.88 6.83 -9.62
CA ARG A 310 23.05 6.65 -8.76
C ARG A 310 23.64 8.01 -8.36
N GLY A 311 23.86 8.91 -9.33
CA GLY A 311 24.46 10.22 -9.10
C GLY A 311 23.61 11.15 -8.22
N ASN A 312 22.29 10.94 -8.17
CA ASN A 312 21.37 11.71 -7.31
C ASN A 312 20.98 10.99 -6.02
N GLY A 313 21.60 9.84 -5.69
CA GLY A 313 21.30 9.06 -4.49
C GLY A 313 19.94 8.35 -4.51
N ARG A 314 19.27 8.29 -5.66
CA ARG A 314 17.97 7.62 -5.87
C ARG A 314 18.10 6.11 -6.02
N LEU A 315 19.26 5.63 -6.47
CA LEU A 315 19.66 4.23 -6.48
C LEU A 315 20.81 4.08 -5.48
N ILE A 316 20.56 3.35 -4.40
CA ILE A 316 21.57 3.04 -3.39
C ILE A 316 22.23 1.71 -3.77
N GLU A 317 23.50 1.75 -4.13
CA GLU A 317 24.26 0.57 -4.55
C GLU A 317 25.21 0.10 -3.45
N ASN A 318 25.13 -1.18 -3.10
CA ASN A 318 26.10 -1.84 -2.26
C ASN A 318 26.93 -2.82 -3.10
N LEU A 319 28.15 -2.41 -3.45
CA LEU A 319 29.05 -3.20 -4.29
C LEU A 319 29.49 -4.51 -3.65
N ALA A 320 29.68 -4.54 -2.33
CA ALA A 320 30.11 -5.74 -1.62
C ALA A 320 29.01 -6.82 -1.59
N ALA A 321 27.75 -6.40 -1.42
CA ALA A 321 26.59 -7.29 -1.45
C ALA A 321 26.03 -7.53 -2.86
N GLY A 322 26.44 -6.73 -3.86
CA GLY A 322 25.90 -6.78 -5.22
C GLY A 322 24.42 -6.37 -5.32
N THR A 323 23.92 -5.59 -4.36
CA THR A 323 22.51 -5.21 -4.24
C THR A 323 22.26 -3.75 -4.58
N TRP A 324 21.09 -3.48 -5.13
CA TRP A 324 20.53 -2.14 -5.32
C TRP A 324 19.31 -1.96 -4.42
N ALA A 325 19.11 -0.74 -3.91
CA ALA A 325 17.95 -0.38 -3.12
C ALA A 325 17.38 0.97 -3.58
N ARG A 326 16.11 1.20 -3.23
CA ARG A 326 15.43 2.49 -3.35
C ARG A 326 16.16 3.54 -2.52
N GLY A 327 16.47 4.68 -3.13
CA GLY A 327 16.88 5.90 -2.46
C GLY A 327 15.80 6.99 -2.49
N PRO A 328 15.99 8.10 -1.76
CA PRO A 328 15.02 9.19 -1.72
C PRO A 328 14.86 9.88 -3.09
N GLY A 329 13.67 10.43 -3.37
CA GLY A 329 13.43 11.28 -4.54
C GLY A 329 13.04 10.56 -5.85
N LEU A 330 12.80 9.24 -5.81
CA LEU A 330 12.24 8.49 -6.93
C LEU A 330 10.77 8.86 -7.21
N ASP A 331 10.04 9.35 -6.21
CA ASP A 331 8.62 9.73 -6.32
C ASP A 331 8.41 10.99 -7.18
N ALA A 332 9.48 11.73 -7.48
CA ALA A 332 9.43 12.86 -8.41
C ALA A 332 9.24 12.44 -9.88
N PHE A 333 9.40 11.14 -10.19
CA PHE A 333 9.20 10.60 -11.52
C PHE A 333 7.81 9.98 -11.64
N ASP A 334 7.04 10.49 -12.59
CA ASP A 334 5.77 9.88 -12.98
C ASP A 334 6.03 8.63 -13.85
N THR A 335 5.66 7.49 -13.30
CA THR A 335 5.77 6.17 -13.94
C THR A 335 4.42 5.45 -13.98
N VAL A 336 3.32 6.19 -13.79
CA VAL A 336 1.96 5.65 -13.77
C VAL A 336 1.62 4.99 -15.12
N GLY A 337 0.97 3.83 -15.07
CA GLY A 337 0.54 3.06 -16.24
C GLY A 337 1.38 1.81 -16.44
N TRP A 338 1.87 1.59 -17.66
CA TRP A 338 2.61 0.37 -17.99
C TRP A 338 3.89 0.16 -17.17
N PRO A 339 4.72 1.18 -16.82
CA PRO A 339 5.95 0.93 -16.07
C PRO A 339 5.66 0.41 -14.66
N ASP A 340 4.86 1.14 -13.87
CA ASP A 340 4.52 0.76 -12.49
C ASP A 340 3.74 -0.57 -12.45
N GLY A 341 2.76 -0.72 -13.34
CA GLY A 341 1.94 -1.93 -13.41
C GLY A 341 2.75 -3.18 -13.74
N ARG A 342 3.58 -3.13 -14.77
CA ARG A 342 4.43 -4.26 -15.16
C ARG A 342 5.50 -4.55 -14.12
N ALA A 343 6.14 -3.53 -13.55
CA ALA A 343 7.17 -3.71 -12.53
C ALA A 343 6.62 -4.44 -11.30
N GLY A 344 5.45 -4.02 -10.81
CA GLY A 344 4.78 -4.66 -9.68
C GLY A 344 4.47 -6.13 -9.93
N PHE A 345 3.83 -6.44 -11.06
CA PHE A 345 3.48 -7.82 -11.43
C PHE A 345 4.72 -8.70 -11.60
N VAL A 346 5.74 -8.21 -12.30
CA VAL A 346 6.97 -8.96 -12.57
C VAL A 346 7.70 -9.28 -11.27
N LEU A 347 7.82 -8.33 -10.34
CA LEU A 347 8.49 -8.55 -9.06
C LEU A 347 7.73 -9.56 -8.19
N GLU A 348 6.40 -9.50 -8.18
CA GLU A 348 5.56 -10.51 -7.49
C GLU A 348 5.78 -11.90 -8.09
N ALA A 349 5.77 -12.03 -9.42
CA ALA A 349 6.01 -13.30 -10.09
C ALA A 349 7.41 -13.85 -9.82
N LEU A 350 8.45 -13.00 -9.87
CA LEU A 350 9.83 -13.40 -9.61
C LEU A 350 10.05 -13.89 -8.18
N ALA A 351 9.28 -13.40 -7.20
CA ALA A 351 9.37 -13.88 -5.82
C ALA A 351 8.98 -15.36 -5.66
N ALA A 352 8.22 -15.91 -6.61
CA ALA A 352 7.80 -17.32 -6.63
C ALA A 352 8.65 -18.22 -7.54
N LEU A 353 9.64 -17.66 -8.25
CA LEU A 353 10.46 -18.38 -9.23
C LEU A 353 11.88 -18.65 -8.73
N ASP A 354 12.48 -19.72 -9.21
CA ASP A 354 13.92 -19.93 -9.09
C ASP A 354 14.64 -18.96 -10.06
N LEU A 355 15.29 -17.95 -9.50
CA LEU A 355 15.94 -16.89 -10.26
C LEU A 355 17.11 -17.39 -11.10
N ASP A 356 17.86 -18.39 -10.63
CA ASP A 356 19.02 -18.92 -11.36
C ASP A 356 18.57 -19.73 -12.57
N ALA A 357 17.59 -20.62 -12.37
CA ALA A 357 16.96 -21.35 -13.45
C ALA A 357 16.31 -20.40 -14.47
N THR A 358 15.62 -19.36 -13.98
CA THR A 358 14.94 -18.37 -14.81
C THR A 358 15.90 -17.62 -15.71
N VAL A 359 17.01 -17.09 -15.16
CA VAL A 359 18.03 -16.39 -15.96
C VAL A 359 18.69 -17.35 -16.97
N THR A 360 18.90 -18.60 -16.60
CA THR A 360 19.51 -19.61 -17.49
C THR A 360 18.60 -19.89 -18.70
N ALA A 361 17.29 -19.94 -18.49
CA ALA A 361 16.29 -20.14 -19.53
C ALA A 361 16.09 -18.93 -20.47
N MET A 362 16.62 -17.74 -20.12
CA MET A 362 16.50 -16.55 -20.98
C MET A 362 17.29 -16.71 -22.29
N PRO A 363 16.85 -16.06 -23.39
CA PRO A 363 17.64 -15.96 -24.62
C PRO A 363 19.05 -15.40 -24.37
N ASP A 364 20.04 -15.86 -25.12
CA ASP A 364 21.46 -15.54 -24.86
C ASP A 364 21.75 -14.04 -24.80
N GLU A 365 21.15 -13.24 -25.69
CA GLU A 365 21.29 -11.77 -25.71
C GLU A 365 20.76 -11.15 -24.39
N VAL A 366 19.60 -11.60 -23.92
CA VAL A 366 18.98 -11.13 -22.68
C VAL A 366 19.79 -11.60 -21.47
N ARG A 367 20.25 -12.85 -21.46
CA ARG A 367 21.10 -13.40 -20.39
C ARG A 367 22.42 -12.63 -20.26
N GLY A 368 23.05 -12.31 -21.39
CA GLY A 368 24.25 -11.49 -21.45
C GLY A 368 23.99 -10.08 -20.92
N TRP A 369 22.89 -9.46 -21.32
CA TRP A 369 22.48 -8.14 -20.81
C TRP A 369 22.23 -8.16 -19.30
N ILE A 370 21.48 -9.13 -18.78
CA ILE A 370 21.22 -9.27 -17.33
C ILE A 370 22.53 -9.41 -16.55
N THR A 371 23.52 -10.11 -17.09
CA THR A 371 24.81 -10.34 -16.43
C THR A 371 25.70 -9.09 -16.45
N HIS A 372 25.73 -8.37 -17.58
CA HIS A 372 26.73 -7.33 -17.83
C HIS A 372 26.21 -5.89 -17.86
N ALA A 373 24.89 -5.65 -17.82
CA ALA A 373 24.31 -4.30 -17.87
C ALA A 373 24.67 -3.40 -16.67
N ALA A 374 25.42 -3.90 -15.68
CA ALA A 374 26.01 -3.11 -14.59
C ALA A 374 27.39 -2.52 -14.92
N ALA A 375 27.98 -2.83 -16.08
CA ALA A 375 29.34 -2.41 -16.46
C ALA A 375 29.42 -1.12 -17.32
N ALA A 376 28.30 -0.41 -17.53
CA ALA A 376 28.24 0.85 -18.29
C ALA A 376 27.81 2.03 -17.41
#